data_AF-A0A139HQL6-F1
#
_entry.id   AF-A0A139HQL6-F1
#
_cell.length_a   1.000
_cell.length_b   1.000
_cell.length_c   1.000
_cell.angle_alpha   90.00
_cell.angle_beta   90.00
_cell.angle_gamma   90.00
#
_symmetry.space_group_name_H-M   'P 1'
#
loop_
_entity.id
_entity.type
_entity.pdbx_description
1 polymer ?
#
loop_
_entity_poly.entity_id
_entity_poly.type
_entity_poly.pdbx_seq_one_letter_code
_entity_poly.pdbx_strand_id
1 'polypeptide(L)'
;MARAGRETWRVYDDIARHILADSVQSLKNCLDVTEAVIQDLDITTSRWARKESWLVMASIWTLSSSVVLISSKANWINTCDGSPQTPTNVSRGVFGATVGTDRLLKMFDRYGIKATWFTPAHTLESFPSQLAKVRDSGHEIGLHGYTHENIAKLNAQQQLDVLTRSIDAVTKFTGKKPKGYTAPLWATSKELIPQLQDAGILYDHSFMHHDVQPYWAPDTLAFSWVETNVANSASSWMMPMTTMKPSKVVEVRL
;
A
#
# COMPACT_ATOMS: atom_id res chain seq x y z
N MET A 1 -33.13 7.59 -12.67
CA MET A 1 -32.19 6.45 -12.46
C MET A 1 -31.03 6.38 -13.46
N ALA A 2 -31.13 6.93 -14.68
CA ALA A 2 -30.05 6.84 -15.70
C ALA A 2 -28.88 7.86 -15.60
N ARG A 3 -28.82 8.71 -14.56
CA ARG A 3 -27.78 9.76 -14.43
C ARG A 3 -26.60 9.34 -13.55
N ALA A 4 -26.83 8.56 -12.49
CA ALA A 4 -25.80 8.03 -11.59
C ALA A 4 -24.91 6.94 -12.24
N GLY A 5 -25.47 6.20 -13.21
CA GLY A 5 -24.75 5.19 -13.99
C GLY A 5 -23.89 5.74 -15.12
N ARG A 6 -23.67 7.06 -15.24
CA ARG A 6 -22.75 7.64 -16.24
C ARG A 6 -21.52 8.30 -15.62
N GLU A 7 -21.61 8.72 -14.36
CA GLU A 7 -20.49 9.27 -13.59
C GLU A 7 -19.58 8.13 -13.06
N THR A 8 -20.16 7.00 -12.69
CA THR A 8 -19.44 5.78 -12.27
C THR A 8 -18.52 5.23 -13.36
N TRP A 9 -18.98 5.22 -14.61
CA TRP A 9 -18.16 4.76 -15.75
C TRP A 9 -17.06 5.75 -16.14
N ARG A 10 -17.22 7.06 -15.88
CA ARG A 10 -16.15 8.04 -16.10
C ARG A 10 -15.01 7.89 -15.11
N VAL A 11 -15.30 7.63 -13.83
CA VAL A 11 -14.26 7.34 -12.82
C VAL A 11 -13.57 6.02 -13.12
N TYR A 12 -14.32 4.99 -13.54
CA TYR A 12 -13.75 3.73 -14.02
C TYR A 12 -12.86 3.94 -15.25
N ASP A 13 -13.29 4.71 -16.26
CA ASP A 13 -12.51 5.01 -17.46
C ASP A 13 -11.25 5.83 -17.14
N ASP A 14 -11.32 6.79 -16.21
CA ASP A 14 -10.16 7.60 -15.81
C ASP A 14 -9.12 6.77 -15.04
N ILE A 15 -9.57 5.87 -14.15
CA ILE A 15 -8.71 4.93 -13.42
C ILE A 15 -8.15 3.86 -14.38
N ALA A 16 -8.99 3.28 -15.24
CA ALA A 16 -8.62 2.27 -16.23
C ALA A 16 -7.66 2.82 -17.28
N ARG A 17 -7.83 4.06 -17.76
CA ARG A 17 -6.89 4.70 -18.70
C ARG A 17 -5.55 5.02 -18.04
N HIS A 18 -5.51 5.24 -16.72
CA HIS A 18 -4.27 5.41 -15.96
C HIS A 18 -3.58 4.08 -15.63
N ILE A 19 -4.33 3.00 -15.38
CA ILE A 19 -3.80 1.73 -14.87
C ILE A 19 -3.62 0.68 -15.99
N LEU A 20 -4.53 0.58 -16.96
CA LEU A 20 -4.57 -0.52 -17.94
C LEU A 20 -3.80 -0.25 -19.25
N ALA A 21 -3.62 1.01 -19.64
CA ALA A 21 -2.78 1.32 -20.81
C ALA A 21 -1.29 1.03 -20.52
N ASP A 22 -0.89 1.21 -19.26
CA ASP A 22 0.45 0.88 -18.78
C ASP A 22 0.62 -0.62 -18.50
N SER A 23 -0.44 -1.38 -18.23
CA SER A 23 -0.33 -2.76 -17.73
C SER A 23 0.16 -3.79 -18.76
N VAL A 24 -0.20 -3.67 -20.06
CA VAL A 24 0.24 -4.62 -21.10
C VAL A 24 1.71 -4.39 -21.50
N GLN A 25 2.14 -3.13 -21.54
CA GLN A 25 3.56 -2.78 -21.72
C GLN A 25 4.36 -3.07 -20.45
N SER A 26 3.78 -2.82 -19.27
CA SER A 26 4.34 -3.19 -17.97
C SER A 26 4.53 -4.70 -17.85
N LEU A 27 3.61 -5.54 -18.35
CA LEU A 27 3.76 -7.01 -18.33
C LEU A 27 4.96 -7.51 -19.15
N LYS A 28 5.22 -6.92 -20.33
CA LYS A 28 6.44 -7.22 -21.10
C LYS A 28 7.69 -6.69 -20.39
N ASN A 29 7.63 -5.46 -19.90
CA ASN A 29 8.72 -4.85 -19.12
C ASN A 29 8.98 -5.61 -17.81
N CYS A 30 7.98 -6.25 -17.19
CA CYS A 30 8.09 -6.97 -15.93
C CYS A 30 8.83 -8.30 -16.11
N LEU A 31 8.60 -8.99 -17.24
CA LEU A 31 9.38 -10.17 -17.63
C LEU A 31 10.85 -9.81 -17.90
N ASP A 32 11.09 -8.71 -18.62
CA ASP A 32 12.44 -8.22 -18.91
C ASP A 32 13.16 -7.71 -17.64
N VAL A 33 12.44 -7.04 -16.74
CA VAL A 33 12.93 -6.58 -15.43
C VAL A 33 13.26 -7.77 -14.53
N THR A 34 12.46 -8.83 -14.57
CA THR A 34 12.72 -10.04 -13.77
C THR A 34 14.02 -10.72 -14.19
N GLU A 35 14.28 -10.85 -15.49
CA GLU A 35 15.55 -11.37 -16.01
C GLU A 35 16.73 -10.44 -15.72
N ALA A 36 16.53 -9.12 -15.80
CA ALA A 36 17.59 -8.15 -15.52
C ALA A 36 17.92 -8.00 -14.02
N VAL A 37 16.94 -8.12 -13.12
CA VAL A 37 17.16 -8.14 -11.66
C VAL A 37 17.97 -9.36 -11.25
N ILE A 38 17.77 -10.51 -11.90
CA ILE A 38 18.57 -11.72 -11.70
C ILE A 38 20.04 -11.50 -12.11
N GLN A 39 20.28 -10.74 -13.18
CA GLN A 39 21.62 -10.46 -13.70
C GLN A 39 22.34 -9.35 -12.92
N ASP A 40 21.64 -8.27 -12.53
CA ASP A 40 22.23 -7.10 -11.87
C ASP A 40 22.47 -7.31 -10.35
N LEU A 41 21.81 -8.30 -9.71
CA LEU A 41 22.01 -8.64 -8.30
C LEU A 41 23.08 -9.73 -8.04
N ASP A 42 23.73 -10.25 -9.08
CA ASP A 42 24.80 -11.28 -9.00
C ASP A 42 24.43 -12.54 -8.16
N ILE A 43 23.19 -13.03 -8.30
CA ILE A 43 22.66 -14.18 -7.53
C ILE A 43 23.11 -15.54 -8.12
N THR A 44 24.04 -15.55 -9.09
CA THR A 44 24.24 -16.69 -9.99
C THR A 44 25.09 -17.85 -9.46
N THR A 45 25.72 -17.78 -8.28
CA THR A 45 26.81 -18.73 -7.97
C THR A 45 26.43 -20.00 -7.20
N SER A 46 25.17 -20.27 -6.84
CA SER A 46 24.85 -21.58 -6.22
C SER A 46 23.50 -22.18 -6.61
N ARG A 47 23.49 -23.50 -6.78
CA ARG A 47 22.28 -24.33 -7.02
C ARG A 47 21.29 -24.27 -5.84
N TRP A 48 21.77 -23.84 -4.67
CA TRP A 48 20.99 -23.59 -3.45
C TRP A 48 20.19 -22.27 -3.55
N ALA A 49 20.81 -21.21 -4.09
CA ALA A 49 20.15 -19.93 -4.35
C ALA A 49 18.92 -20.10 -5.25
N ARG A 50 18.95 -20.99 -6.25
CA ARG A 50 17.80 -21.24 -7.15
C ARG A 50 16.52 -21.71 -6.44
N LYS A 51 16.59 -22.40 -5.31
CA LYS A 51 15.40 -22.91 -4.60
C LYS A 51 14.76 -21.84 -3.70
N GLU A 52 15.59 -21.04 -3.02
CA GLU A 52 15.17 -19.86 -2.26
C GLU A 52 14.75 -18.71 -3.19
N SER A 53 15.34 -18.62 -4.39
CA SER A 53 14.95 -17.67 -5.44
C SER A 53 13.49 -17.84 -5.81
N TRP A 54 12.91 -19.05 -5.81
CA TRP A 54 11.48 -19.22 -6.09
C TRP A 54 10.59 -18.62 -5.00
N LEU A 55 11.02 -18.59 -3.73
CA LEU A 55 10.27 -17.96 -2.64
C LEU A 55 10.43 -16.44 -2.67
N VAL A 56 11.64 -15.94 -2.99
CA VAL A 56 11.88 -14.50 -3.20
C VAL A 56 11.18 -14.01 -4.48
N MET A 57 11.15 -14.82 -5.54
CA MET A 57 10.45 -14.53 -6.80
C MET A 57 8.95 -14.65 -6.65
N ALA A 58 8.42 -15.58 -5.84
CA ALA A 58 7.00 -15.58 -5.46
C ALA A 58 6.64 -14.33 -4.65
N SER A 59 7.59 -13.76 -3.90
CA SER A 59 7.43 -12.48 -3.20
C SER A 59 7.54 -11.27 -4.15
N ILE A 60 8.28 -11.39 -5.25
CA ILE A 60 8.45 -10.37 -6.30
C ILE A 60 7.35 -10.44 -7.36
N TRP A 61 6.73 -11.60 -7.56
CA TRP A 61 5.61 -11.78 -8.47
C TRP A 61 4.30 -11.21 -7.88
N THR A 62 4.15 -11.24 -6.55
CA THR A 62 3.17 -10.41 -5.81
C THR A 62 3.56 -8.93 -5.73
N LEU A 63 4.71 -8.52 -6.26
CA LEU A 63 5.13 -7.11 -6.42
C LEU A 63 4.97 -6.62 -7.87
N SER A 64 4.26 -7.37 -8.72
CA SER A 64 4.19 -7.11 -10.17
C SER A 64 3.25 -5.97 -10.60
N SER A 65 2.67 -5.21 -9.67
CA SER A 65 2.06 -3.93 -10.05
C SER A 65 2.58 -2.77 -9.21
N SER A 66 3.52 -2.02 -9.79
CA SER A 66 3.87 -0.60 -9.59
C SER A 66 3.81 0.04 -8.20
N VAL A 67 3.76 -0.71 -7.10
CA VAL A 67 3.63 -0.19 -5.74
C VAL A 67 4.92 -0.39 -4.96
N VAL A 68 5.50 0.72 -4.52
CA VAL A 68 6.68 0.72 -3.66
C VAL A 68 6.28 1.18 -2.27
N LEU A 69 6.44 0.29 -1.29
CA LEU A 69 6.34 0.64 0.11
C LEU A 69 7.72 1.14 0.60
N ILE A 70 7.95 2.46 0.62
CA ILE A 70 9.05 3.00 1.44
C ILE A 70 8.53 3.10 2.87
N SER A 71 8.75 2.05 3.65
CA SER A 71 8.65 2.11 5.11
C SER A 71 10.03 2.29 5.76
N SER A 72 10.94 2.98 5.06
CA SER A 72 12.37 3.01 5.37
C SER A 72 12.67 3.25 6.85
N LYS A 73 12.31 4.38 7.47
CA LYS A 73 12.45 4.53 8.94
C LYS A 73 11.28 3.97 9.74
N ALA A 74 10.06 4.14 9.25
CA ALA A 74 8.85 3.88 10.01
C ALA A 74 8.65 2.39 10.34
N ASN A 75 9.03 1.48 9.43
CA ASN A 75 8.98 0.04 9.65
C ASN A 75 9.85 -0.42 10.82
N TRP A 76 10.77 0.42 11.27
CA TRP A 76 11.75 0.10 12.31
C TRP A 76 11.65 1.03 13.50
N ILE A 77 10.62 1.89 13.56
CA ILE A 77 10.33 2.76 14.70
C ILE A 77 9.12 2.23 15.48
N ASN A 78 8.11 1.62 14.83
CA ASN A 78 6.84 1.33 15.52
C ASN A 78 6.04 0.08 15.08
N THR A 79 6.66 -0.86 14.36
CA THR A 79 5.95 -1.98 13.68
C THR A 79 5.40 -3.09 14.56
N CYS A 80 5.85 -3.22 15.81
CA CYS A 80 5.44 -4.35 16.65
C CYS A 80 4.30 -3.95 17.60
N ASP A 81 4.60 -3.03 18.51
CA ASP A 81 3.82 -2.76 19.72
C ASP A 81 4.17 -1.41 20.40
N GLY A 82 4.96 -0.54 19.76
CA GLY A 82 5.50 0.66 20.40
C GLY A 82 6.77 0.45 21.22
N SER A 83 7.38 -0.73 21.16
CA SER A 83 8.67 -0.99 21.82
C SER A 83 9.81 -0.11 21.26
N PRO A 84 10.75 0.34 22.12
CA PRO A 84 11.92 1.08 21.69
C PRO A 84 12.77 0.30 20.69
N GLN A 85 13.30 1.03 19.72
CA GLN A 85 14.03 0.42 18.60
C GLN A 85 15.53 0.62 18.77
N THR A 86 16.30 -0.33 18.25
CA THR A 86 17.76 -0.26 18.34
C THR A 86 18.33 0.70 17.31
N PRO A 87 19.45 1.38 17.59
CA PRO A 87 20.14 2.21 16.59
C PRO A 87 20.48 1.46 15.29
N THR A 88 20.69 0.14 15.39
CA THR A 88 20.94 -0.74 14.23
C THR A 88 19.71 -0.89 13.32
N ASN A 89 18.50 -1.01 13.90
CA ASN A 89 17.28 -1.04 13.10
C ASN A 89 17.00 0.32 12.45
N VAL A 90 17.22 1.41 13.21
CA VAL A 90 17.07 2.77 12.68
C VAL A 90 18.04 3.02 11.51
N SER A 91 19.28 2.51 11.57
CA SER A 91 20.25 2.69 10.48
C SER A 91 19.85 1.96 9.19
N ARG A 92 19.26 0.76 9.29
CA ARG A 92 18.65 0.06 8.14
C ARG A 92 17.56 0.92 7.50
N GLY A 93 16.82 1.63 8.34
CA GLY A 93 15.81 2.53 7.85
C GLY A 93 16.33 3.78 7.17
N VAL A 94 17.43 4.35 7.68
CA VAL A 94 18.15 5.42 6.96
C VAL A 94 18.61 4.93 5.59
N PHE A 95 19.19 3.74 5.51
CA PHE A 95 19.65 3.14 4.25
C PHE A 95 18.52 3.02 3.22
N GLY A 96 17.33 2.54 3.63
CA GLY A 96 16.18 2.43 2.74
C GLY A 96 15.78 3.80 2.17
N ALA A 97 15.80 4.85 2.99
CA ALA A 97 15.38 6.19 2.59
C ALA A 97 16.38 6.86 1.65
N THR A 98 17.69 6.73 1.96
CA THR A 98 18.74 7.49 1.26
C THR A 98 19.31 6.74 0.08
N VAL A 99 19.61 5.45 0.23
CA VAL A 99 20.24 4.62 -0.80
C VAL A 99 19.21 3.80 -1.57
N GLY A 100 18.23 3.23 -0.86
CA GLY A 100 17.16 2.41 -1.47
C GLY A 100 16.33 3.21 -2.47
N THR A 101 15.84 4.39 -2.06
CA THR A 101 15.08 5.30 -2.92
C THR A 101 15.82 5.62 -4.22
N ASP A 102 17.10 6.00 -4.14
CA ASP A 102 17.90 6.37 -5.32
C ASP A 102 18.09 5.19 -6.29
N ARG A 103 18.28 3.97 -5.76
CA ARG A 103 18.41 2.76 -6.58
C ARG A 103 17.10 2.41 -7.29
N LEU A 104 15.98 2.50 -6.59
CA LEU A 104 14.67 2.23 -7.16
C LEU A 104 14.28 3.26 -8.23
N LEU A 105 14.53 4.54 -7.98
CA LEU A 105 14.30 5.59 -8.99
C LEU A 105 15.14 5.36 -10.24
N LYS A 106 16.42 4.99 -10.09
CA LYS A 106 17.29 4.65 -11.23
C LYS A 106 16.75 3.46 -12.02
N MET A 107 16.22 2.45 -11.34
CA MET A 107 15.60 1.29 -11.98
C MET A 107 14.33 1.69 -12.74
N PHE A 108 13.43 2.45 -12.12
CA PHE A 108 12.19 2.89 -12.78
C PHE A 108 12.46 3.77 -13.99
N ASP A 109 13.43 4.68 -13.90
CA ASP A 109 13.86 5.53 -15.01
C ASP A 109 14.42 4.69 -16.16
N ARG A 110 15.30 3.71 -15.87
CA ARG A 110 15.86 2.81 -16.88
C ARG A 110 14.79 2.09 -17.71
N TYR A 111 13.68 1.69 -17.08
CA TYR A 111 12.61 0.94 -17.74
C TYR A 111 11.38 1.80 -18.11
N GLY A 112 11.43 3.11 -17.89
CA GLY A 112 10.30 4.01 -18.15
C GLY A 112 9.04 3.70 -17.32
N ILE A 113 9.19 3.11 -16.13
CA ILE A 113 8.08 2.69 -15.28
C ILE A 113 7.64 3.85 -14.38
N LYS A 114 6.32 4.08 -14.28
CA LYS A 114 5.74 4.90 -13.21
C LYS A 114 5.22 4.02 -12.09
N ALA A 115 5.58 4.40 -10.87
CA ALA A 115 5.21 3.74 -9.63
C ALA A 115 4.48 4.68 -8.67
N THR A 116 3.72 4.08 -7.76
CA THR A 116 3.08 4.73 -6.62
C THR A 116 3.86 4.39 -5.36
N TRP A 117 4.19 5.41 -4.58
CA TRP A 117 5.02 5.30 -3.37
C TRP A 117 4.16 5.59 -2.14
N PHE A 118 3.68 4.54 -1.47
CA PHE A 118 3.00 4.70 -0.18
C PHE A 118 4.05 5.00 0.89
N THR A 119 4.03 6.23 1.38
CA THR A 119 5.08 6.76 2.25
C THR A 119 4.48 7.20 3.58
N PRO A 120 4.98 6.69 4.71
CA PRO A 120 4.59 7.20 6.02
C PRO A 120 5.00 8.67 6.15
N ALA A 121 4.12 9.51 6.70
CA ALA A 121 4.40 10.95 6.80
C ALA A 121 5.69 11.26 7.57
N HIS A 122 6.05 10.46 8.59
CA HIS A 122 7.34 10.55 9.27
C HIS A 122 8.53 10.42 8.30
N THR A 123 8.46 9.48 7.34
CA THR A 123 9.53 9.28 6.35
C THR A 123 9.63 10.48 5.42
N LEU A 124 8.49 11.02 4.99
CA LEU A 124 8.45 12.23 4.17
C LEU A 124 9.10 13.42 4.88
N GLU A 125 8.77 13.64 6.15
CA GLU A 125 9.31 14.76 6.93
C GLU A 125 10.78 14.54 7.35
N SER A 126 11.19 13.29 7.52
CA SER A 126 12.58 12.93 7.85
C SER A 126 13.54 13.01 6.66
N PHE A 127 13.04 12.78 5.44
CA PHE A 127 13.85 12.69 4.23
C PHE A 127 13.24 13.46 3.05
N PRO A 128 12.92 14.75 3.21
CA PRO A 128 12.19 15.50 2.21
C PRO A 128 12.94 15.62 0.88
N SER A 129 14.27 15.67 0.90
CA SER A 129 15.11 15.70 -0.31
C SER A 129 14.98 14.44 -1.16
N GLN A 130 14.78 13.29 -0.52
CA GLN A 130 14.73 11.99 -1.21
C GLN A 130 13.33 11.78 -1.79
N LEU A 131 12.30 12.15 -1.03
CA LEU A 131 10.94 12.16 -1.54
C LEU A 131 10.72 13.24 -2.60
N ALA A 132 11.54 14.29 -2.63
CA ALA A 132 11.49 15.29 -3.70
C ALA A 132 11.91 14.65 -5.02
N LYS A 133 12.95 13.80 -5.02
CA LYS A 133 13.34 13.04 -6.23
C LYS A 133 12.20 12.16 -6.73
N VAL A 134 11.46 11.52 -5.82
CA VAL A 134 10.28 10.69 -6.17
C VAL A 134 9.20 11.54 -6.84
N ARG A 135 8.82 12.67 -6.21
CA ARG A 135 7.82 13.61 -6.73
C ARG A 135 8.25 14.19 -8.09
N ASP A 136 9.49 14.64 -8.19
CA ASP A 136 10.02 15.35 -9.36
C ASP A 136 10.24 14.38 -10.55
N SER A 137 10.41 13.08 -10.28
CA SER A 137 10.41 12.01 -11.29
C SER A 137 8.99 11.64 -11.78
N GLY A 138 7.94 12.30 -11.26
CA GLY A 138 6.55 12.11 -11.69
C GLY A 138 5.89 10.85 -11.14
N HIS A 139 6.39 10.29 -10.04
CA HIS A 139 5.74 9.18 -9.35
C HIS A 139 4.60 9.68 -8.45
N GLU A 140 3.60 8.82 -8.21
CA GLU A 140 2.55 9.12 -7.24
C GLU A 140 3.07 8.91 -5.80
N ILE A 141 2.61 9.73 -4.85
CA ILE A 141 2.86 9.54 -3.43
C ILE A 141 1.52 9.32 -2.72
N GLY A 142 1.36 8.14 -2.14
CA GLY A 142 0.18 7.72 -1.39
C GLY A 142 0.42 7.73 0.13
N LEU A 143 -0.67 7.56 0.88
CA LEU A 143 -0.66 7.56 2.35
C LEU A 143 -0.28 6.19 2.91
N HIS A 144 0.52 6.17 3.98
CA HIS A 144 0.90 4.93 4.67
C HIS A 144 1.06 5.12 6.18
N GLY A 145 0.08 5.79 6.80
CA GLY A 145 0.16 6.23 8.20
C GLY A 145 1.23 7.31 8.44
N TYR A 146 1.55 7.54 9.71
CA TYR A 146 2.56 8.52 10.10
C TYR A 146 3.89 7.84 10.43
N THR A 147 3.92 7.00 11.47
CA THR A 147 5.06 6.20 11.93
C THR A 147 4.96 4.72 11.56
N HIS A 148 4.08 4.36 10.62
CA HIS A 148 3.80 2.95 10.29
C HIS A 148 3.28 2.15 11.49
N GLU A 149 2.38 2.79 12.25
CA GLU A 149 1.62 2.23 13.36
C GLU A 149 0.56 1.22 12.91
N ASN A 150 0.34 0.19 13.72
CA ASN A 150 -0.76 -0.75 13.50
C ASN A 150 -2.11 -0.09 13.81
N ILE A 151 -2.81 0.37 12.77
CA ILE A 151 -4.07 1.09 12.90
C ILE A 151 -5.18 0.27 13.56
N ALA A 152 -5.14 -1.07 13.45
CA ALA A 152 -6.12 -1.95 14.09
C ALA A 152 -6.02 -1.96 15.62
N LYS A 153 -4.89 -1.49 16.18
CA LYS A 153 -4.69 -1.31 17.64
C LYS A 153 -5.03 0.10 18.12
N LEU A 154 -5.31 1.03 17.21
CA LEU A 154 -5.64 2.41 17.54
C LEU A 154 -7.14 2.57 17.74
N ASN A 155 -7.53 3.47 18.65
CA ASN A 155 -8.92 3.89 18.73
C ASN A 155 -9.29 4.79 17.53
N ALA A 156 -10.59 4.97 17.29
CA ALA A 156 -11.11 5.71 16.14
C ALA A 156 -10.51 7.14 16.00
N GLN A 157 -10.36 7.86 17.11
CA GLN A 157 -9.81 9.22 17.11
C GLN A 157 -8.33 9.22 16.74
N GLN A 158 -7.53 8.30 17.29
CA GLN A 158 -6.12 8.15 16.95
C GLN A 158 -5.93 7.85 15.46
N GLN A 159 -6.76 6.97 14.88
CA GLN A 159 -6.74 6.67 13.45
C GLN A 159 -7.02 7.94 12.62
N LEU A 160 -8.03 8.72 13.02
CA LEU A 160 -8.41 9.95 12.35
C LEU A 160 -7.31 11.03 12.45
N ASP A 161 -6.69 11.19 13.62
CA ASP A 161 -5.60 12.15 13.83
C ASP A 161 -4.39 11.83 12.95
N VAL A 162 -4.00 10.54 12.90
CA VAL A 162 -2.94 10.04 12.03
C VAL A 162 -3.26 10.29 10.56
N LEU A 163 -4.49 9.95 10.12
CA LEU A 163 -4.91 10.14 8.74
C LEU A 163 -4.88 11.62 8.35
N THR A 164 -5.44 12.48 9.21
CA THR A 164 -5.51 13.94 8.98
C THR A 164 -4.11 14.54 8.90
N ARG A 165 -3.21 14.19 9.83
CA ARG A 165 -1.83 14.69 9.83
C ARG A 165 -1.05 14.21 8.60
N SER A 166 -1.27 12.97 8.17
CA SER A 166 -0.60 12.40 7.01
C SER A 166 -1.07 13.03 5.71
N ILE A 167 -2.38 13.29 5.57
CA ILE A 167 -2.95 14.04 4.44
C ILE A 167 -2.35 15.44 4.37
N ASP A 168 -2.28 16.15 5.49
CA ASP A 168 -1.70 17.49 5.56
C ASP A 168 -0.23 17.51 5.13
N ALA A 169 0.59 16.59 5.67
CA ALA A 169 2.02 16.49 5.32
C ALA A 169 2.23 16.21 3.82
N VAL A 170 1.54 15.21 3.25
CA VAL A 170 1.66 14.86 1.84
C VAL A 170 1.11 15.98 0.93
N THR A 171 0.00 16.62 1.32
CA THR A 171 -0.59 17.72 0.55
C THR A 171 0.33 18.92 0.50
N LYS A 172 0.92 19.32 1.64
CA LYS A 172 1.91 20.41 1.70
C LYS A 172 3.15 20.11 0.84
N PHE A 173 3.58 18.86 0.82
CA PHE A 173 4.80 18.44 0.11
C PHE A 173 4.63 18.34 -1.41
N THR A 174 3.49 17.82 -1.85
CA THR A 174 3.21 17.55 -3.27
C THR A 174 2.38 18.64 -3.95
N GLY A 175 1.76 19.53 -3.18
CA GLY A 175 0.80 20.53 -3.66
C GLY A 175 -0.56 19.95 -4.08
N LYS A 176 -0.79 18.64 -3.89
CA LYS A 176 -2.01 17.94 -4.27
C LYS A 176 -2.45 17.00 -3.16
N LYS A 177 -3.77 16.84 -3.01
CA LYS A 177 -4.31 15.86 -2.06
C LYS A 177 -3.97 14.43 -2.51
N PRO A 178 -3.48 13.55 -1.61
CA PRO A 178 -3.23 12.16 -1.95
C PRO A 178 -4.54 11.43 -2.29
N LYS A 179 -4.44 10.47 -3.22
CA LYS A 179 -5.60 9.70 -3.72
C LYS A 179 -5.66 8.28 -3.17
N GLY A 180 -4.49 7.70 -2.89
CA GLY A 180 -4.35 6.33 -2.42
C GLY A 180 -3.95 6.23 -0.95
N TYR A 181 -4.38 5.14 -0.33
CA TYR A 181 -3.98 4.73 1.01
C TYR A 181 -3.53 3.26 1.01
N THR A 182 -2.60 2.92 1.91
CA THR A 182 -2.28 1.55 2.28
C THR A 182 -2.13 1.48 3.80
N ALA A 183 -2.85 0.59 4.45
CA ALA A 183 -2.74 0.37 5.88
C ALA A 183 -1.35 -0.17 6.21
N PRO A 184 -0.63 0.42 7.18
CA PRO A 184 0.59 -0.20 7.71
C PRO A 184 0.32 -1.65 8.12
N LEU A 185 1.24 -2.55 7.77
CA LEU A 185 1.14 -4.00 8.04
C LEU A 185 -0.05 -4.71 7.36
N TRP A 186 -0.77 -4.04 6.45
CA TRP A 186 -2.07 -4.49 5.93
C TRP A 186 -3.07 -4.85 7.04
N ALA A 187 -2.92 -4.21 8.21
CA ALA A 187 -3.82 -4.41 9.34
C ALA A 187 -4.91 -3.35 9.27
N THR A 188 -6.10 -3.71 8.82
CA THR A 188 -7.24 -2.79 8.69
C THR A 188 -8.08 -2.72 9.98
N SER A 189 -8.89 -1.67 10.12
CA SER A 189 -9.84 -1.49 11.23
C SER A 189 -11.29 -1.35 10.71
N LYS A 190 -12.26 -1.36 11.63
CA LYS A 190 -13.67 -1.10 11.26
C LYS A 190 -13.91 0.35 10.87
N GLU A 191 -13.06 1.26 11.34
CA GLU A 191 -13.19 2.70 11.14
C GLU A 191 -12.49 3.19 9.87
N LEU A 192 -11.54 2.42 9.32
CA LEU A 192 -10.66 2.83 8.23
C LEU A 192 -11.44 3.31 7.00
N ILE A 193 -12.26 2.44 6.40
CA ILE A 193 -12.96 2.76 5.14
C ILE A 193 -13.89 3.97 5.28
N PRO A 194 -14.74 4.07 6.32
CA PRO A 194 -15.52 5.29 6.58
C PRO A 194 -14.65 6.56 6.65
N GLN A 195 -13.53 6.51 7.38
CA GLN A 195 -12.63 7.66 7.51
C GLN A 195 -11.96 8.03 6.18
N LEU A 196 -11.56 7.05 5.36
CA LEU A 196 -11.02 7.29 4.02
C LEU A 196 -12.04 7.97 3.10
N GLN A 197 -13.31 7.54 3.16
CA GLN A 197 -14.39 8.18 2.39
C GLN A 197 -14.62 9.62 2.80
N ASP A 198 -14.72 9.88 4.10
CA ASP A 198 -14.95 11.24 4.63
C ASP A 198 -13.78 12.15 4.31
N ALA A 199 -12.57 11.60 4.36
CA ALA A 199 -11.35 12.26 3.93
C ALA A 199 -11.22 12.36 2.40
N GLY A 200 -12.15 11.83 1.60
CA GLY A 200 -12.14 11.91 0.14
C GLY A 200 -10.96 11.21 -0.54
N ILE A 201 -10.45 10.13 0.07
CA ILE A 201 -9.46 9.23 -0.52
C ILE A 201 -10.18 8.30 -1.51
N LEU A 202 -9.58 8.07 -2.68
CA LEU A 202 -10.24 7.39 -3.79
C LEU A 202 -10.06 5.87 -3.74
N TYR A 203 -8.89 5.41 -3.32
CA TYR A 203 -8.57 3.99 -3.31
C TYR A 203 -7.73 3.56 -2.11
N ASP A 204 -7.91 2.29 -1.75
CA ASP A 204 -7.15 1.55 -0.74
C ASP A 204 -6.42 0.35 -1.41
N HIS A 205 -5.35 -0.10 -0.78
CA HIS A 205 -4.53 -1.25 -1.17
C HIS A 205 -4.21 -2.08 0.08
N SER A 206 -5.24 -2.49 0.82
CA SER A 206 -5.09 -3.20 2.11
C SER A 206 -5.97 -4.43 2.24
N PHE A 207 -7.08 -4.52 1.50
CA PHE A 207 -8.00 -5.66 1.55
C PHE A 207 -7.63 -6.74 0.55
N MET A 208 -8.13 -7.96 0.81
CA MET A 208 -7.69 -9.17 0.12
C MET A 208 -8.82 -9.99 -0.51
N HIS A 209 -9.98 -9.39 -0.82
CA HIS A 209 -11.16 -10.13 -1.30
C HIS A 209 -11.05 -10.61 -2.75
N HIS A 210 -10.25 -9.92 -3.57
CA HIS A 210 -9.97 -10.29 -4.96
C HIS A 210 -8.45 -10.35 -5.18
N ASP A 211 -8.02 -10.86 -6.32
CA ASP A 211 -6.62 -10.94 -6.76
C ASP A 211 -6.20 -9.76 -7.65
N VAL A 212 -6.68 -9.69 -8.90
CA VAL A 212 -6.22 -8.77 -9.96
C VAL A 212 -7.33 -7.87 -10.50
N GLN A 213 -8.54 -7.98 -9.97
CA GLN A 213 -9.66 -7.10 -10.32
C GLN A 213 -9.92 -6.12 -9.18
N PRO A 214 -9.84 -4.81 -9.44
CA PRO A 214 -10.29 -3.81 -8.48
C PRO A 214 -11.77 -4.00 -8.14
N TYR A 215 -12.13 -3.71 -6.90
CA TYR A 215 -13.50 -3.83 -6.42
C TYR A 215 -13.82 -2.71 -5.44
N TRP A 216 -15.08 -2.52 -5.07
CA TRP A 216 -15.42 -1.57 -4.01
C TRP A 216 -15.08 -2.17 -2.65
N ALA A 217 -14.19 -1.51 -1.89
CA ALA A 217 -13.83 -1.94 -0.54
C ALA A 217 -15.10 -2.14 0.29
N PRO A 218 -15.14 -3.11 1.22
CA PRO A 218 -16.35 -3.35 1.99
C PRO A 218 -16.65 -2.16 2.90
N ASP A 219 -17.93 -1.79 3.05
CA ASP A 219 -18.36 -0.92 4.13
C ASP A 219 -18.22 -1.70 5.45
N THR A 220 -17.12 -1.46 6.15
CA THR A 220 -16.70 -2.16 7.37
C THR A 220 -17.65 -1.99 8.55
N LEU A 221 -18.61 -1.06 8.47
CA LEU A 221 -19.67 -0.89 9.47
C LEU A 221 -20.97 -1.60 9.08
N ALA A 222 -21.10 -2.05 7.83
CA ALA A 222 -22.33 -2.64 7.28
C ALA A 222 -22.36 -4.17 7.31
N PHE A 223 -21.33 -4.84 7.85
CA PHE A 223 -21.32 -6.29 8.03
C PHE A 223 -20.71 -6.71 9.38
N SER A 224 -21.06 -7.92 9.81
CA SER A 224 -20.52 -8.54 11.01
C SER A 224 -20.27 -10.03 10.80
N TRP A 225 -19.30 -10.52 11.54
CA TRP A 225 -19.00 -11.93 11.74
C TRP A 225 -19.00 -12.21 13.24
N VAL A 226 -19.08 -13.48 13.62
CA VAL A 226 -18.99 -13.91 15.02
C VAL A 226 -17.71 -14.72 15.18
N GLU A 227 -16.81 -14.26 16.06
CA GLU A 227 -15.59 -15.01 16.36
C GLU A 227 -15.88 -16.25 17.22
N THR A 228 -15.02 -17.26 17.08
CA THR A 228 -15.06 -18.43 17.95
C THR A 228 -14.79 -18.04 19.40
N ASN A 229 -15.72 -18.40 20.29
CA ASN A 229 -15.53 -18.28 21.73
C ASN A 229 -15.63 -19.67 22.37
N VAL A 230 -14.47 -20.22 22.75
CA VAL A 230 -14.36 -21.58 23.31
C VAL A 230 -14.93 -21.70 24.73
N ALA A 231 -15.23 -20.59 25.40
CA ALA A 231 -15.91 -20.60 26.69
C ALA A 231 -17.43 -20.85 26.55
N ASN A 232 -17.99 -20.66 25.35
CA ASN A 232 -19.42 -20.82 25.07
C ASN A 232 -19.70 -22.12 24.30
N SER A 233 -20.98 -22.52 24.22
CA SER A 233 -21.40 -23.63 23.37
C SER A 233 -21.15 -23.32 21.89
N ALA A 234 -20.82 -24.33 21.08
CA ALA A 234 -20.50 -24.14 19.66
C ALA A 234 -21.60 -23.41 18.87
N SER A 235 -22.86 -23.63 19.24
CA SER A 235 -24.02 -22.96 18.63
C SER A 235 -23.98 -21.42 18.75
N SER A 236 -23.19 -20.86 19.67
CA SER A 236 -23.09 -19.40 19.83
C SER A 236 -22.27 -18.71 18.75
N TRP A 237 -21.41 -19.44 18.02
CA TRP A 237 -20.50 -18.86 17.01
C TRP A 237 -20.55 -19.55 15.64
N MET A 238 -21.21 -20.71 15.53
CA MET A 238 -21.48 -21.36 14.24
C MET A 238 -22.58 -20.62 13.44
N MET A 239 -22.35 -19.34 13.15
CA MET A 239 -23.26 -18.49 12.37
C MET A 239 -22.53 -17.94 11.13
N PRO A 240 -23.21 -17.87 9.98
CA PRO A 240 -22.62 -17.26 8.79
C PRO A 240 -22.41 -15.75 8.99
N MET A 241 -21.40 -15.20 8.31
CA MET A 241 -21.20 -13.75 8.23
C MET A 241 -22.38 -13.09 7.52
N THR A 242 -22.73 -11.86 7.91
CA THR A 242 -23.74 -11.08 7.20
C THR A 242 -23.24 -10.62 5.82
N THR A 243 -24.15 -10.32 4.91
CA THR A 243 -23.80 -9.82 3.58
C THR A 243 -23.01 -8.51 3.64
N MET A 244 -21.87 -8.46 2.95
CA MET A 244 -21.08 -7.24 2.80
C MET A 244 -21.73 -6.28 1.80
N LYS A 245 -21.70 -4.98 2.12
CA LYS A 245 -22.09 -3.92 1.20
C LYS A 245 -20.85 -3.20 0.68
N PRO A 246 -20.84 -2.79 -0.60
CA PRO A 246 -19.73 -2.02 -1.14
C PRO A 246 -19.71 -0.60 -0.57
N SER A 247 -18.51 -0.08 -0.34
CA SER A 247 -18.24 1.32 -0.01
C SER A 247 -18.07 2.17 -1.29
N LYS A 248 -17.61 3.42 -1.13
CA LYS A 248 -17.22 4.32 -2.22
C LYS A 248 -15.70 4.35 -2.46
N VAL A 249 -14.92 3.64 -1.65
CA VAL A 249 -13.46 3.50 -1.85
C VAL A 249 -13.23 2.31 -2.76
N VAL A 250 -12.39 2.49 -3.79
CA VAL A 250 -11.96 1.37 -4.63
C VAL A 250 -10.82 0.65 -3.92
N GLU A 251 -10.97 -0.64 -3.69
CA GLU A 251 -9.84 -1.50 -3.36
C GLU A 251 -9.10 -1.86 -4.64
N VAL A 252 -7.80 -1.58 -4.66
CA VAL A 252 -6.89 -1.96 -5.73
C VAL A 252 -5.89 -2.94 -5.17
N ARG A 253 -6.04 -4.21 -5.55
CA ARG A 253 -5.01 -5.22 -5.32
C ARG A 253 -4.15 -5.36 -6.56
N LEU A 254 -2.85 -5.35 -6.32
CA LEU A 254 -1.78 -5.29 -7.29
C LEU A 254 -0.83 -6.45 -7.07
#